data_AF-A0A7C6XQR3-F1
#
_entry.id   AF-A0A7C6XQR3-F1
#
_cell.length_a   1.000
_cell.length_b   1.000
_cell.length_c   1.000
_cell.angle_alpha   90.00
_cell.angle_beta   90.00
_cell.angle_gamma   90.00
#
_symmetry.space_group_name_H-M   'P 1'
#
loop_
_entity.id
_entity.type
_entity.pdbx_description
1 polymer ?
#
loop_
_entity_poly.entity_id
_entity_poly.type
_entity_poly.pdbx_seq_one_letter_code
_entity_poly.pdbx_strand_id
1 'polypeptide(L)' 'DAFCHHMVRALVGGLIKVGSGNWAVTRPAELIAEADAGLTPDVPMFVTPAEGLVLTEVGYPAPEDYAARNAQTMARRDQE' A
#
# COMPACT_ATOMS: atom_id res chain seq x y z
N ASP A 1 9.37 -2.96 1.03
CA ASP A 1 8.57 -4.07 0.46
C ASP A 1 7.57 -4.59 1.50
N ALA A 2 6.68 -3.72 1.96
CA ALA A 2 5.70 -4.06 2.99
C ALA A 2 4.42 -3.25 2.76
N PHE A 3 3.30 -3.80 3.21
CA PHE A 3 2.00 -3.15 3.13
C PHE A 3 1.55 -2.69 4.52
N CYS A 4 0.98 -1.49 4.62
CA CYS A 4 0.32 -1.03 5.83
C CYS A 4 -1.00 -1.80 6.06
N HIS A 5 -1.53 -1.72 7.28
CA HIS A 5 -2.83 -2.31 7.60
C HIS A 5 -3.91 -1.77 6.65
N HIS A 6 -4.71 -2.67 6.08
CA HIS A 6 -5.73 -2.38 5.05
C HIS A 6 -5.24 -1.82 3.70
N MET A 7 -3.93 -1.60 3.49
CA MET A 7 -3.42 -0.89 2.31
C MET A 7 -3.92 -1.46 0.99
N VAL A 8 -3.78 -2.77 0.76
CA VAL A 8 -4.17 -3.41 -0.51
C VAL A 8 -5.68 -3.28 -0.75
N ARG A 9 -6.51 -3.55 0.26
CA ARG A 9 -7.98 -3.44 0.15
C ARG A 9 -8.44 -2.00 -0.06
N ALA A 10 -7.75 -1.03 0.53
CA ALA A 10 -8.03 0.38 0.32
C ALA A 10 -7.64 0.85 -1.10
N LEU A 11 -6.47 0.43 -1.59
CA LEU A 11 -6.02 0.72 -2.95
C LEU A 11 -7.00 0.14 -3.99
N VAL A 12 -7.35 -1.15 -3.85
CA VAL A 12 -8.34 -1.81 -4.71
C VAL A 12 -9.69 -1.09 -4.63
N GLY A 13 -10.10 -0.65 -3.44
CA GLY A 13 -11.31 0.14 -3.28
C GLY A 13 -11.31 1.46 -4.03
N GLY A 14 -10.20 2.19 -4.01
CA GLY A 14 -10.02 3.39 -4.82
C GLY A 14 -10.10 3.10 -6.32
N LEU A 15 -9.48 2.01 -6.78
CA LEU A 15 -9.57 1.57 -8.17
C LEU A 15 -11.00 1.22 -8.59
N ILE A 16 -11.78 0.57 -7.72
CA ILE A 16 -13.21 0.29 -7.97
C ILE A 16 -13.99 1.61 -8.12
N LYS A 17 -13.73 2.62 -7.27
CA LYS A 17 -14.38 3.93 -7.39
C LYS A 17 -14.06 4.64 -8.70
N VAL A 18 -12.83 4.51 -9.19
CA VAL A 18 -12.44 5.03 -10.50
C VAL A 18 -13.15 4.26 -11.62
N GLY A 19 -13.10 2.92 -11.59
CA GLY A 19 -13.73 2.07 -12.60
C GLY A 19 -15.26 2.19 -12.64
N SER A 20 -15.90 2.55 -11.53
CA SER A 20 -17.34 2.80 -11.44
C SER A 20 -17.74 4.24 -11.81
N GLY A 21 -16.78 5.12 -12.12
CA GLY A 21 -17.03 6.53 -12.43
C GLY A 21 -17.35 7.42 -11.22
N ASN A 22 -17.22 6.90 -10.00
CA ASN A 22 -17.42 7.68 -8.78
C ASN A 22 -16.25 8.64 -8.51
N TRP A 23 -15.04 8.26 -8.93
CA TRP A 23 -13.84 9.08 -8.85
C TRP A 23 -13.28 9.34 -10.26
N ALA A 24 -12.71 10.53 -10.46
CA ALA A 24 -11.89 10.79 -11.63
C ALA A 24 -10.62 9.93 -11.61
N VAL A 25 -10.07 9.62 -12.79
CA VAL A 25 -8.80 8.88 -12.92
C VAL A 25 -7.61 9.58 -12.25
N THR A 26 -7.71 10.88 -12.01
CA THR A 26 -6.68 11.70 -11.34
C THR A 26 -6.72 11.57 -9.81
N ARG A 27 -7.85 11.16 -9.23
CA ARG A 27 -8.07 11.18 -7.77
C ARG A 27 -7.02 10.39 -6.97
N PRO A 28 -6.56 9.20 -7.40
CA PRO A 28 -5.50 8.49 -6.68
C PRO A 28 -4.18 9.27 -6.60
N ALA A 29 -3.81 10.00 -7.65
CA ALA A 29 -2.60 10.82 -7.66
C ALA A 29 -2.75 12.03 -6.73
N GLU A 30 -3.92 12.67 -6.72
CA GLU A 30 -4.24 13.77 -5.81
C GLU A 30 -4.17 13.33 -4.33
N LEU A 31 -4.68 12.14 -4.00
CA LEU A 31 -4.60 11.57 -2.64
C LEU A 31 -3.15 11.37 -2.16
N ILE A 32 -2.24 10.97 -3.06
CA ILE A 32 -0.82 10.84 -2.75
C ILE A 32 -0.21 12.22 -2.51
N ALA A 33 -0.49 13.20 -3.37
CA ALA A 33 0.00 14.57 -3.21
C ALA A 33 -0.52 15.23 -1.92
N GLU A 34 -1.77 14.97 -1.54
CA GLU A 34 -2.36 15.39 -0.26
C GLU A 34 -1.59 14.77 0.92
N ALA A 35 -1.32 13.46 0.89
CA ALA A 35 -0.58 12.78 1.94
C ALA A 35 0.87 13.29 2.06
N ASP A 36 1.56 13.55 0.95
CA ASP A 36 2.91 14.12 0.93
C ASP A 36 2.94 15.54 1.52
N ALA A 37 1.84 16.30 1.37
CA ALA A 37 1.64 17.59 2.00
C ALA A 37 1.23 17.49 3.49
N GLY A 38 1.16 16.29 4.07
CA GLY A 38 0.75 16.05 5.45
C GLY A 38 -0.75 16.21 5.68
N LEU A 39 -1.56 16.23 4.62
CA LEU A 39 -3.01 16.32 4.72
C LEU A 39 -3.61 14.94 4.94
N THR A 40 -4.59 14.87 5.84
CA THR A 40 -5.40 13.66 6.04
C THR A 40 -6.73 13.88 5.33
N PRO A 41 -7.14 13.00 4.39
CA PRO A 41 -8.42 13.17 3.72
C PRO A 41 -9.57 13.05 4.73
N ASP A 42 -10.56 13.93 4.59
CA ASP A 42 -11.75 13.97 5.46
C ASP A 42 -12.61 12.70 5.36
N VAL A 43 -12.46 11.94 4.28
CA VAL A 43 -13.26 10.76 3.97
C VAL A 43 -12.47 9.49 4.29
N PRO A 44 -13.06 8.51 5.01
CA PRO A 44 -12.39 7.25 5.27
C PRO A 44 -12.02 6.56 3.96
N MET A 45 -10.83 5.95 3.93
CA MET A 45 -10.41 5.09 2.83
C MET A 45 -11.48 4.02 2.55
N PHE A 46 -11.84 3.85 1.27
CA PHE A 46 -12.82 2.84 0.89
C PHE A 46 -12.17 1.46 0.97
N VAL A 47 -12.29 0.79 2.12
CA VAL A 47 -11.74 -0.55 2.34
C VAL A 47 -12.75 -1.59 1.83
N THR A 48 -12.40 -2.29 0.76
CA THR A 48 -13.26 -3.37 0.20
C THR A 48 -13.39 -4.54 1.18
N PRO A 49 -14.38 -5.44 1.04
CA PRO A 49 -14.44 -6.69 1.79
C PRO A 49 -13.17 -7.54 1.64
N ALA A 50 -12.90 -8.44 2.59
CA ALA A 50 -11.65 -9.18 2.66
C ALA A 50 -11.63 -10.45 1.80
N GLU A 51 -12.81 -10.99 1.49
CA GLU A 51 -13.01 -12.30 0.87
C GLU A 51 -12.37 -12.41 -0.52
N GLY A 52 -12.17 -11.27 -1.20
CA GLY A 52 -11.52 -11.20 -2.52
C GLY A 52 -10.00 -11.06 -2.50
N LEU A 53 -9.36 -10.91 -1.33
CA LEU A 53 -7.91 -10.74 -1.23
C LEU A 53 -7.24 -12.06 -0.83
N VAL A 54 -6.32 -12.53 -1.66
CA VAL A 54 -5.56 -13.77 -1.44
C VAL A 54 -4.05 -13.47 -1.52
N LEU A 55 -3.28 -13.97 -0.56
CA LEU A 55 -1.81 -13.99 -0.64
C LEU A 55 -1.39 -15.11 -1.60
N THR A 56 -0.81 -14.75 -2.73
CA THR A 56 -0.44 -15.71 -3.78
C THR A 56 0.92 -16.35 -3.53
N GLU A 57 1.92 -15.57 -3.15
CA GLU A 57 3.27 -16.04 -2.94
C GLU A 57 4.04 -15.15 -1.97
N VAL A 58 5.13 -15.68 -1.43
CA VAL A 58 6.16 -14.92 -0.72
C VAL A 58 7.51 -15.30 -1.33
N GLY A 59 8.17 -14.34 -1.97
CA GLY A 59 9.50 -14.54 -2.53
C GLY A 59 10.57 -14.47 -1.45
N TYR A 60 11.40 -15.52 -1.36
CA TYR A 60 12.61 -15.53 -0.54
C TYR A 60 13.85 -15.53 -1.43
N PRO A 61 14.93 -14.83 -1.04
CA PRO A 61 16.18 -14.86 -1.80
C PRO A 61 16.91 -16.20 -1.57
N ALA A 62 18.08 -16.39 -2.18
CA ALA A 62 18.87 -17.58 -1.94
C ALA A 62 19.35 -17.64 -0.46
N PRO A 63 19.59 -18.82 0.13
CA PRO A 63 19.98 -18.94 1.54
C PRO A 63 21.21 -18.11 1.94
N GLU A 64 22.18 -17.98 1.04
CA GLU A 64 23.37 -17.15 1.19
C GLU A 64 23.06 -15.65 1.39
N ASP A 65 21.91 -15.18 0.90
CA ASP A 65 21.49 -13.78 0.98
C ASP A 65 20.62 -13.47 2.21
N TYR A 66 20.23 -14.48 3.00
CA TYR A 66 19.33 -14.28 4.14
C TYR A 66 19.87 -13.29 5.17
N ALA A 67 21.17 -13.35 5.46
CA ALA A 67 21.80 -12.44 6.41
C ALA A 67 21.71 -10.98 5.94
N ALA A 68 21.97 -10.74 4.65
CA ALA A 68 21.88 -9.41 4.04
C ALA A 68 20.43 -8.90 4.03
N ARG A 69 19.47 -9.75 3.66
CA ARG A 69 18.04 -9.40 3.67
C ARG A 69 17.57 -9.02 5.07
N ASN A 70 17.94 -9.78 6.09
CA ASN A 70 17.56 -9.50 7.48
C ASN A 70 18.09 -8.14 7.97
N ALA A 71 19.36 -7.84 7.67
CA ALA A 71 19.96 -6.54 8.02
C ALA A 71 19.19 -5.36 7.39
N GLN A 72 18.78 -5.49 6.12
CA GLN A 72 17.97 -4.46 5.44
C GLN A 72 16.60 -4.29 6.08
N THR A 73 15.89 -5.38 6.41
CA THR A 73 14.52 -5.31 6.94
C THR A 73 14.44 -4.81 8.39
N MET A 74 15.54 -4.89 9.14
CA MET A 74 15.63 -4.40 10.52
C MET A 74 16.08 -2.93 10.62
N ALA A 75 16.49 -2.31 9.51
CA ALA A 75 16.93 -0.92 9.49
C ALA A 75 15.79 0.04 9.87
N ARG A 76 16.05 0.96 10.80
CA ARG A 76 15.12 2.04 11.15
C ARG A 76 15.35 3.23 10.21
N ARG A 77 14.26 3.85 9.76
CA ARG A 77 14.29 4.97 8.80
C ARG A 77 14.93 6.27 9.33
N ASP A 78 15.26 6.33 10.62
CA ASP A 78 15.92 7.49 11.23
C ASP A 78 17.46 7.40 11.17
N GLN A 79 18.03 6.46 10.41
CA GLN A 79 19.47 6.23 10.24
C GLN A 79 19.98 6.48 8.81
N GLU A 80 19.40 7.45 8.11
CA GLU A 80 19.99 8.11 6.92
C GLU A 80 20.18 9.60 7.19
#